data_AF-A0A355A7M3-F1
#
_entry.id   AF-A0A355A7M3-F1
#
_cell.length_a   1.000
_cell.length_b   1.000
_cell.length_c   1.000
_cell.angle_alpha   90.00
_cell.angle_beta   90.00
_cell.angle_gamma   90.00
#
_symmetry.space_group_name_H-M   'P 1'
#
loop_
_entity.id
_entity.type
_entity.pdbx_description
1 polymer ?
#
loop_
_entity_poly.entity_id
_entity_poly.type
_entity_poly.pdbx_seq_one_letter_code
_entity_poly.pdbx_strand_id
1 'polypeptide(L)'
;MGLSKPVIAAINGVALGGGCTLAAACDFRIAREKARLGLPEINLGIMPGAGGLKIVSRLIGPAKTKQLVYTGDLIQADEALTIGLVDRVVEAEQLNDEARAFAEKLAEKSPYSLRLAKSAIGEYTGLNKELGFAYDTLGFAICTSTEEKKEAMTKFLNKGK
;
A
#
# COMPACT_ATOMS: atom_id res chain seq x y z
N MET A 1 1.48 -11.02 -4.75
CA MET A 1 2.73 -10.39 -5.25
C MET A 1 3.80 -10.58 -4.20
N GLY A 2 4.93 -11.19 -4.57
CA GLY A 2 5.86 -11.85 -3.64
C GLY A 2 7.01 -11.01 -3.09
N LEU A 3 6.84 -9.69 -2.91
CA LEU A 3 7.89 -8.86 -2.32
C LEU A 3 7.76 -8.84 -0.79
N SER A 4 8.84 -9.25 -0.10
CA SER A 4 8.91 -9.34 1.36
C SER A 4 9.15 -7.98 2.06
N LYS A 5 9.46 -6.94 1.29
CA LYS A 5 9.71 -5.58 1.78
C LYS A 5 8.50 -4.67 1.50
N PRO A 6 8.28 -3.63 2.31
CA PRO A 6 7.35 -2.55 1.95
C PRO A 6 7.73 -1.92 0.60
N VAL A 7 6.73 -1.55 -0.19
CA VAL A 7 6.86 -1.00 -1.53
C VAL A 7 6.06 0.29 -1.60
N ILE A 8 6.70 1.36 -2.08
CA ILE A 8 6.11 2.68 -2.25
C ILE A 8 6.07 2.98 -3.75
N ALA A 9 4.90 3.32 -4.27
CA ALA A 9 4.73 3.85 -5.62
C ALA A 9 4.84 5.39 -5.58
N ALA A 10 5.82 5.95 -6.28
CA ALA A 10 5.94 7.38 -6.54
C ALA A 10 5.36 7.71 -7.93
N ILE A 11 4.22 8.40 -7.99
CA ILE A 11 3.41 8.59 -9.20
C ILE A 11 3.64 10.01 -9.76
N ASN A 12 4.53 10.12 -10.75
CA ASN A 12 4.94 11.40 -11.37
C ASN A 12 4.07 11.84 -12.56
N GLY A 13 2.80 11.41 -12.61
CA GLY A 13 1.94 11.75 -13.74
C GLY A 13 0.79 10.77 -13.92
N VAL A 14 0.70 10.19 -15.10
CA VAL A 14 -0.46 9.39 -15.51
C VAL A 14 -0.24 7.91 -15.18
N ALA A 15 -1.11 7.33 -14.34
CA ALA A 15 -1.11 5.91 -14.00
C ALA A 15 -2.46 5.30 -14.37
N LEU A 16 -2.54 4.64 -15.54
CA LEU A 16 -3.78 4.11 -16.10
C LEU A 16 -3.73 2.60 -16.27
N GLY A 17 -4.87 1.95 -16.08
CA GLY A 17 -5.06 0.53 -16.30
C GLY A 17 -4.02 -0.32 -15.56
N GLY A 18 -3.14 -1.00 -16.30
CA GLY A 18 -2.02 -1.76 -15.72
C GLY A 18 -1.11 -0.92 -14.82
N GLY A 19 -0.84 0.35 -15.16
CA GLY A 19 -0.05 1.27 -14.33
C GLY A 19 -0.76 1.66 -13.04
N CYS A 20 -2.09 1.90 -13.10
CA CYS A 20 -2.91 2.14 -11.92
C CYS A 20 -2.96 0.91 -11.02
N THR A 21 -3.11 -0.27 -11.62
CA THR A 21 -3.13 -1.57 -10.93
C THR A 21 -1.79 -1.85 -10.24
N LEU A 22 -0.66 -1.56 -10.91
CA LEU A 22 0.66 -1.71 -10.33
C LEU A 22 0.85 -0.80 -9.12
N ALA A 23 0.48 0.48 -9.24
CA ALA A 23 0.54 1.42 -8.13
C ALA A 23 -0.35 0.99 -6.96
N ALA A 24 -1.58 0.55 -7.26
CA ALA A 24 -2.52 0.01 -6.26
C ALA A 24 -1.99 -1.26 -5.57
N ALA A 25 -1.14 -2.04 -6.23
CA ALA A 25 -0.56 -3.26 -5.67
C ALA A 25 0.66 -3.00 -4.75
N CYS A 26 1.22 -1.78 -4.77
CA CYS A 26 2.19 -1.34 -3.77
C CYS A 26 1.53 -1.19 -2.39
N ASP A 27 2.32 -1.14 -1.32
CA ASP A 27 1.75 -0.92 0.02
C ASP A 27 1.29 0.53 0.18
N PHE A 28 2.06 1.47 -0.38
CA PHE A 28 1.79 2.90 -0.32
C PHE A 28 1.93 3.58 -1.67
N ARG A 29 1.21 4.68 -1.87
CA ARG A 29 1.18 5.49 -3.09
C ARG A 29 1.32 6.97 -2.72
N ILE A 30 2.34 7.60 -3.28
CA ILE A 30 2.57 9.05 -3.18
C ILE A 30 2.48 9.57 -4.61
N ALA A 31 1.63 10.57 -4.84
CA ALA A 31 1.42 11.14 -6.16
C ALA A 31 1.83 12.61 -6.18
N ARG A 32 2.26 13.11 -7.34
CA ARG A 32 2.33 14.56 -7.53
C ARG A 32 0.92 15.15 -7.67
N GLU A 33 0.75 16.43 -7.34
CA GLU A 33 -0.52 17.16 -7.44
C GLU A 33 -1.23 17.00 -8.80
N LYS A 34 -0.48 17.02 -9.91
CA LYS A 34 -1.02 16.89 -11.27
C LYS A 34 -1.08 15.44 -11.80
N ALA A 35 -1.02 14.44 -10.91
CA ALA A 35 -1.15 13.05 -11.31
C ALA A 35 -2.61 12.72 -11.71
N ARG A 36 -2.76 11.74 -12.60
CA ARG A 36 -4.08 11.22 -13.01
C ARG A 36 -4.10 9.71 -12.92
N LEU A 37 -5.16 9.16 -12.32
CA LEU A 37 -5.29 7.73 -12.06
C LEU A 37 -6.63 7.22 -12.58
N GLY A 38 -6.69 5.95 -12.99
CA GLY A 38 -7.94 5.34 -13.42
C GLY A 38 -7.76 3.96 -14.07
N LEU A 39 -8.89 3.31 -14.32
CA LEU A 39 -9.00 2.00 -14.97
C LEU A 39 -9.87 2.11 -16.23
N PRO A 40 -9.39 2.78 -17.30
CA PRO A 40 -10.19 3.10 -18.48
C PRO A 40 -10.31 1.94 -19.48
N GLU A 41 -9.91 0.71 -19.12
CA GLU A 41 -9.96 -0.46 -19.99
C GLU A 41 -11.34 -0.70 -20.61
N ILE A 42 -12.42 -0.32 -19.91
CA ILE A 42 -13.80 -0.47 -20.41
C ILE A 42 -14.03 0.26 -21.73
N ASN A 43 -13.33 1.38 -21.94
CA ASN A 43 -13.41 2.18 -23.18
C ASN A 43 -12.78 1.44 -24.37
N LEU A 44 -11.99 0.40 -24.12
CA LEU A 44 -11.42 -0.50 -25.11
C LEU A 44 -12.23 -1.80 -25.25
N GLY A 45 -13.41 -1.90 -24.62
CA GLY A 45 -14.24 -3.10 -24.64
C GLY A 45 -13.70 -4.26 -23.79
N ILE A 46 -12.75 -4.00 -22.89
CA ILE A 46 -12.15 -5.00 -22.01
C ILE A 46 -12.28 -4.58 -20.54
N MET A 47 -12.35 -5.53 -19.62
CA MET A 47 -12.34 -5.21 -18.19
C MET A 47 -10.90 -5.11 -17.66
N PRO A 48 -10.65 -4.39 -16.56
CA PRO A 48 -9.35 -4.41 -15.89
C PRO A 48 -8.91 -5.83 -15.50
N GLY A 49 -7.71 -6.22 -15.95
CA GLY A 49 -7.13 -7.55 -15.75
C GLY A 49 -6.17 -7.64 -14.56
N ALA A 50 -5.39 -8.72 -14.50
CA ALA A 50 -4.27 -8.92 -13.56
C ALA A 50 -4.59 -8.73 -12.04
N GLY A 51 -5.86 -8.89 -11.66
CA GLY A 51 -6.30 -8.69 -10.28
C GLY A 51 -6.57 -7.24 -9.89
N GLY A 52 -6.49 -6.28 -10.83
CA GLY A 52 -6.69 -4.85 -10.58
C GLY A 52 -8.02 -4.54 -9.89
N LEU A 53 -9.11 -5.19 -10.30
CA LEU A 53 -10.42 -5.04 -9.65
C LEU A 53 -10.40 -5.38 -8.16
N LYS A 54 -9.73 -6.48 -7.78
CA LYS A 54 -9.67 -6.93 -6.39
C LYS A 54 -8.80 -6.00 -5.54
N ILE A 55 -7.66 -5.58 -6.10
CA ILE A 55 -6.70 -4.72 -5.40
C ILE A 55 -7.31 -3.33 -5.19
N VAL A 56 -7.81 -2.69 -6.24
CA VAL A 56 -8.42 -1.36 -6.16
C VAL A 56 -9.67 -1.37 -5.28
N SER A 57 -10.52 -2.39 -5.40
CA SER A 57 -11.72 -2.51 -4.55
C SER A 57 -11.42 -2.69 -3.06
N ARG A 58 -10.23 -3.16 -2.68
CA ARG A 58 -9.82 -3.22 -1.27
C ARG A 58 -9.37 -1.86 -0.74
N LEU A 59 -8.84 -0.99 -1.60
CA LEU A 59 -8.41 0.36 -1.22
C LEU A 59 -9.60 1.31 -1.10
N ILE A 60 -10.45 1.38 -2.13
CA ILE A 60 -11.48 2.43 -2.24
C ILE A 60 -12.92 1.90 -2.09
N GLY A 61 -13.05 0.61 -1.80
CA GLY A 61 -14.35 -0.06 -1.70
C GLY A 61 -15.01 -0.34 -3.07
N PRO A 62 -16.04 -1.21 -3.07
CA PRO A 62 -16.65 -1.69 -4.31
C PRO A 62 -17.45 -0.60 -5.04
N ALA A 63 -18.05 0.34 -4.32
CA ALA A 63 -18.88 1.40 -4.93
C ALA A 63 -18.03 2.34 -5.79
N LYS A 64 -16.94 2.89 -5.24
CA LYS A 64 -16.03 3.77 -5.99
C LYS A 64 -15.27 3.03 -7.08
N THR A 65 -14.90 1.78 -6.85
CA THR A 65 -14.28 0.96 -7.89
C THR A 65 -15.21 0.77 -9.08
N LYS A 66 -16.49 0.44 -8.85
CA LYS A 66 -17.48 0.33 -9.93
C LYS A 66 -17.64 1.66 -10.67
N GLN A 67 -17.71 2.78 -9.95
CA GLN A 67 -17.80 4.10 -10.56
C GLN A 67 -16.63 4.33 -11.53
N LEU A 68 -15.37 4.17 -11.08
CA LEU A 68 -14.18 4.39 -11.93
C LEU A 68 -14.11 3.41 -13.10
N VAL A 69 -14.38 2.13 -12.86
CA VAL A 69 -14.26 1.08 -13.88
C VAL A 69 -15.36 1.15 -14.92
N TYR A 70 -16.61 1.45 -14.53
CA TYR A 70 -17.75 1.45 -15.45
C TYR A 70 -17.81 2.71 -16.30
N THR A 71 -17.38 3.85 -15.76
CA THR A 71 -17.28 5.10 -16.52
C THR A 71 -16.00 5.15 -17.35
N GLY A 72 -14.93 4.50 -16.90
CA GLY A 72 -13.60 4.65 -17.48
C GLY A 72 -12.99 6.04 -17.23
N ASP A 73 -13.54 6.81 -16.29
CA ASP A 73 -13.10 8.16 -15.97
C ASP A 73 -11.71 8.15 -15.29
N LEU A 74 -11.00 9.25 -15.48
CA LEU A 74 -9.73 9.52 -14.82
C LEU A 74 -9.95 10.53 -13.70
N ILE A 75 -9.40 10.23 -12.53
CA ILE A 75 -9.44 11.12 -11.37
C ILE A 75 -8.10 11.81 -11.16
N GLN A 76 -8.15 13.00 -10.60
CA GLN A 76 -6.96 13.76 -10.20
C GLN A 76 -6.42 13.28 -8.85
N ALA A 77 -5.20 13.71 -8.51
CA ALA A 77 -4.49 13.24 -7.33
C ALA A 77 -5.23 13.55 -6.00
N ASP A 78 -5.89 14.71 -5.93
CA ASP A 78 -6.70 15.16 -4.80
C ASP A 78 -7.94 14.29 -4.56
N GLU A 79 -8.67 13.95 -5.61
CA GLU A 79 -9.78 13.00 -5.53
C GLU A 79 -9.27 11.61 -5.18
N ALA A 80 -8.17 11.16 -5.79
CA ALA A 80 -7.53 9.89 -5.49
C ALA A 80 -7.11 9.80 -4.01
N LEU A 81 -6.60 10.88 -3.42
CA LEU A 81 -6.32 10.98 -1.99
C LEU A 81 -7.60 10.87 -1.16
N THR A 82 -8.65 11.62 -1.55
CA THR A 82 -9.94 11.66 -0.83
C THR A 82 -10.60 10.28 -0.74
N ILE A 83 -10.54 9.49 -1.82
CA ILE A 83 -11.15 8.14 -1.84
C ILE A 83 -10.22 7.04 -1.30
N GLY A 84 -8.98 7.37 -0.94
CA GLY A 84 -7.99 6.41 -0.44
C GLY A 84 -7.28 5.58 -1.52
N LEU A 85 -7.32 6.00 -2.79
CA LEU A 85 -6.52 5.39 -3.85
C LEU A 85 -5.05 5.83 -3.76
N VAL A 86 -4.79 7.03 -3.26
CA VAL A 86 -3.44 7.59 -3.01
C VAL A 86 -3.33 7.93 -1.53
N ASP A 87 -2.14 7.75 -0.94
CA ASP A 87 -1.91 7.98 0.49
C ASP A 87 -1.36 9.40 0.77
N ARG A 88 -0.65 10.01 -0.18
CA ARG A 88 -0.13 11.38 -0.10
C ARG A 88 -0.07 12.06 -1.45
N VAL A 89 -0.29 13.37 -1.46
CA VAL A 89 -0.12 14.23 -2.63
C VAL A 89 0.90 15.31 -2.30
N VAL A 90 1.89 15.50 -3.19
CA VAL A 90 2.98 16.47 -3.01
C VAL A 90 3.28 17.23 -4.31
N GLU A 91 4.09 18.27 -4.22
CA GLU A 91 4.61 18.97 -5.41
C GLU A 91 5.52 18.06 -6.24
N ALA A 92 5.62 18.33 -7.54
CA ALA A 92 6.37 17.49 -8.47
C ALA A 92 7.85 17.33 -8.07
N GLU A 93 8.46 18.42 -7.59
CA GLU A 93 9.86 18.48 -7.17
C GLU A 93 10.10 17.68 -5.88
N GLN A 94 9.08 17.50 -5.05
CA GLN A 94 9.18 16.82 -3.75
C GLN A 94 8.89 15.32 -3.84
N LEU A 95 8.35 14.84 -4.95
CA LEU A 95 7.83 13.47 -5.07
C LEU A 95 8.87 12.39 -4.70
N ASN A 96 10.09 12.51 -5.25
CA ASN A 96 11.14 11.53 -5.00
C ASN A 96 11.68 11.63 -3.56
N ASP A 97 11.83 12.84 -3.06
CA ASP A 97 12.35 13.09 -1.71
C ASP A 97 11.36 12.59 -0.65
N GLU A 98 10.06 12.83 -0.83
CA GLU A 98 9.00 12.35 0.06
C GLU A 98 8.94 10.81 0.05
N ALA A 99 8.99 10.19 -1.13
CA ALA A 99 9.01 8.73 -1.26
C ALA A 99 10.25 8.12 -0.60
N ARG A 100 11.42 8.75 -0.76
CA ARG A 100 12.67 8.30 -0.17
C ARG A 100 12.69 8.48 1.35
N ALA A 101 12.30 9.64 1.85
CA ALA A 101 12.20 9.91 3.28
C ALA A 101 11.23 8.93 3.96
N PHE A 102 10.13 8.59 3.30
CA PHE A 102 9.21 7.58 3.81
C PHE A 102 9.82 6.17 3.78
N ALA A 103 10.54 5.81 2.73
CA ALA A 103 11.27 4.55 2.67
C ALA A 103 12.36 4.45 3.78
N GLU A 104 13.08 5.54 4.04
CA GLU A 104 14.09 5.62 5.10
C GLU A 104 13.45 5.45 6.49
N LYS A 105 12.30 6.09 6.74
CA LYS A 105 11.52 5.87 7.97
C LYS A 105 11.09 4.42 8.16
N LEU A 106 10.74 3.71 7.09
CA LEU A 106 10.43 2.28 7.13
C LEU A 106 11.70 1.45 7.36
N ALA A 107 12.83 1.83 6.75
CA ALA A 107 14.11 1.14 6.89
C ALA A 107 14.69 1.20 8.31
N GLU A 108 14.30 2.17 9.13
CA GLU A 108 14.63 2.21 10.56
C GLU A 108 13.92 1.15 11.40
N LYS A 109 12.90 0.48 10.87
CA LYS A 109 12.10 -0.51 11.60
C LYS A 109 12.66 -1.91 11.40
N SER A 110 12.27 -2.83 12.27
CA SER A 110 12.69 -4.22 12.15
C SER A 110 12.29 -4.80 10.77
N PRO A 111 13.25 -5.26 9.96
CA PRO A 111 12.95 -5.86 8.67
C PRO A 111 12.15 -7.16 8.84
N TYR A 112 12.36 -7.87 9.96
CA TYR A 112 11.60 -9.08 10.30
C TYR A 112 10.16 -8.76 10.64
N SER A 113 9.93 -7.78 11.53
CA SER A 113 8.56 -7.37 11.89
C SER A 113 7.80 -6.78 10.70
N LEU A 114 8.44 -5.95 9.87
CA LEU A 114 7.82 -5.41 8.67
C LEU A 114 7.40 -6.51 7.69
N ARG A 115 8.25 -7.51 7.46
CA ARG A 115 7.95 -8.64 6.58
C ARG A 115 6.76 -9.46 7.11
N LEU A 116 6.76 -9.78 8.41
CA LEU A 116 5.67 -10.54 9.03
C LEU A 116 4.36 -9.76 9.02
N ALA A 117 4.39 -8.46 9.35
CA ALA A 117 3.22 -7.59 9.29
C ALA A 117 2.65 -7.47 7.87
N LYS A 118 3.51 -7.27 6.87
CA LYS A 118 3.10 -7.23 5.47
C LYS A 118 2.44 -8.54 5.03
N SER A 119 3.02 -9.68 5.41
CA SER A 119 2.46 -10.98 5.09
C SER A 119 1.12 -11.20 5.77
N ALA A 120 1.00 -10.87 7.06
CA ALA A 120 -0.23 -10.98 7.83
C ALA A 120 -1.39 -10.19 7.21
N ILE A 121 -1.14 -8.92 6.86
CA ILE A 121 -2.12 -8.04 6.21
C ILE A 121 -2.54 -8.59 4.84
N GLY A 122 -1.60 -9.12 4.07
CA GLY A 122 -1.88 -9.70 2.74
C GLY A 122 -2.70 -11.00 2.81
N GLU A 123 -2.34 -11.91 3.71
CA GLU A 123 -2.93 -13.25 3.85
C GLU A 123 -4.31 -13.23 4.53
N TYR A 124 -4.63 -12.21 5.33
CA TYR A 124 -5.99 -12.03 5.88
C TYR A 124 -7.06 -11.93 4.77
N THR A 125 -6.65 -11.63 3.54
CA THR A 125 -7.58 -11.37 2.43
C THR A 125 -8.17 -12.62 1.74
N GLY A 126 -8.03 -13.80 2.33
CA GLY A 126 -8.64 -15.04 1.83
C GLY A 126 -8.64 -16.24 2.78
N LEU A 127 -8.03 -16.12 3.96
CA LEU A 127 -8.04 -17.18 4.97
C LEU A 127 -9.34 -17.16 5.79
N ASN A 128 -9.74 -18.33 6.31
CA ASN A 128 -10.67 -18.40 7.44
C ASN A 128 -10.16 -17.43 8.52
N LYS A 129 -11.05 -16.61 9.07
CA LYS A 129 -10.75 -15.64 10.15
C LYS A 129 -9.88 -16.24 11.26
N GLU A 130 -10.11 -17.50 11.60
CA GLU A 130 -9.33 -18.26 12.60
C GLU A 130 -7.86 -18.45 12.19
N LEU A 131 -7.60 -18.78 10.92
CA LEU A 131 -6.25 -18.91 10.38
C LEU A 131 -5.54 -17.55 10.31
N GLY A 132 -6.28 -16.48 10.01
CA GLY A 132 -5.76 -15.11 10.07
C GLY A 132 -5.26 -14.75 11.47
N PHE A 133 -6.09 -14.97 12.50
CA PHE A 133 -5.67 -14.75 13.89
C PHE A 133 -4.51 -15.64 14.32
N ALA A 134 -4.50 -16.91 13.90
CA ALA A 134 -3.38 -17.81 14.19
C ALA A 134 -2.08 -17.30 13.56
N TYR A 135 -2.12 -16.80 12.32
CA TYR A 135 -0.98 -16.20 11.65
C TYR A 135 -0.48 -14.96 12.40
N ASP A 136 -1.37 -14.05 12.78
CA ASP A 136 -1.02 -12.85 13.57
C ASP A 136 -0.38 -13.23 14.90
N THR A 137 -0.96 -14.21 15.60
CA THR A 137 -0.49 -14.68 16.90
C THR A 137 0.92 -15.27 16.80
N LEU A 138 1.16 -16.12 15.79
CA LEU A 138 2.48 -16.72 15.56
C LEU A 138 3.51 -15.67 15.13
N GLY A 139 3.14 -14.77 14.21
CA GLY A 139 4.00 -13.67 13.78
C GLY A 139 4.40 -12.76 14.93
N PHE A 140 3.44 -12.44 15.82
CA PHE A 140 3.71 -11.68 17.05
C PHE A 140 4.62 -12.44 18.01
N ALA A 141 4.34 -13.72 18.29
CA ALA A 141 5.17 -14.55 19.16
C ALA A 141 6.63 -14.58 18.68
N ILE A 142 6.85 -14.76 17.37
CA ILE A 142 8.17 -14.71 16.74
C ILE A 142 8.82 -13.34 16.97
N CYS A 143 8.12 -12.24 16.71
CA CYS A 143 8.70 -10.89 16.92
C CYS A 143 9.12 -10.68 18.38
N THR A 144 8.30 -11.14 19.34
CA THR A 144 8.57 -10.95 20.77
C THR A 144 9.71 -11.78 21.33
N SER A 145 10.13 -12.85 20.64
CA SER A 145 11.24 -13.71 21.06
C SER A 145 12.60 -13.27 20.54
N THR A 146 12.66 -12.24 19.67
CA THR A 146 13.91 -11.75 19.08
C THR A 146 14.75 -10.91 20.05
N GLU A 147 16.08 -10.96 19.89
CA GLU A 147 17.01 -10.05 20.57
C GLU A 147 16.80 -8.59 20.14
N GLU A 148 16.48 -8.36 18.85
CA GLU A 148 16.14 -7.05 18.31
C GLU A 148 15.01 -6.38 19.12
N LYS A 149 13.95 -7.13 19.44
CA LYS A 149 12.86 -6.62 20.29
C LYS A 149 13.35 -6.27 21.69
N LYS A 150 14.23 -7.07 22.30
CA LYS A 150 14.77 -6.79 23.65
C LYS A 150 15.58 -5.50 23.66
N GLU A 151 16.44 -5.30 22.67
CA GLU A 151 17.23 -4.08 22.52
C GLU A 151 16.36 -2.84 22.30
N ALA A 152 15.40 -2.93 21.38
CA ALA A 152 14.50 -1.83 21.07
C ALA A 152 13.64 -1.43 22.29
N MET A 153 13.11 -2.42 23.02
CA MET A 153 12.34 -2.18 24.24
C MET A 153 13.20 -1.56 25.34
N THR A 154 14.44 -2.01 25.50
CA THR A 154 15.37 -1.43 26.49
C THR A 154 15.67 0.03 26.17
N LYS A 155 15.97 0.35 24.91
CA LYS A 155 16.14 1.74 24.44
C LYS A 155 14.89 2.59 24.69
N PHE A 156 13.70 2.03 24.46
CA PHE A 156 12.44 2.72 24.71
C PHE A 156 12.21 3.01 26.20
N LEU A 157 12.42 2.04 27.08
CA LEU A 157 12.25 2.20 28.53
C LEU A 157 13.28 3.17 29.15
N ASN A 158 14.45 3.31 28.53
CA ASN A 158 15.49 4.23 28.97
C ASN A 158 15.36 5.64 28.35
N LYS A 159 14.49 5.84 27.35
CA LYS A 159 14.20 7.18 26.80
C LYS A 159 13.44 7.99 27.85
N GLY A 160 14.15 8.84 28.58
CA GLY A 160 13.60 9.68 29.65
C GLY A 160 14.22 9.46 31.04
N LYS A 161 15.22 8.57 31.15
CA LYS A 161 16.25 8.64 32.20
C LYS A 161 17.47 9.37 31.64
#